data_AF-A0A8T4LYZ6-F1
#
_entry.id   AF-A0A8T4LYZ6-F1
#
_cell.length_a   1.000
_cell.length_b   1.000
_cell.length_c   1.000
_cell.angle_alpha   90.00
_cell.angle_beta   90.00
_cell.angle_gamma   90.00
#
_symmetry.space_group_name_H-M   'P 1'
#
loop_
_entity.id
_entity.type
_entity.pdbx_description
1 polymer ?
#
loop_
_entity_poly.entity_id
_entity_poly.type
_entity_poly.pdbx_seq_one_letter_code
_entity_poly.pdbx_strand_id
1 'polypeptide(L)'
;MGSFSGLGKFFLGAFVLLAFISFSYAVTTNPCSDGTLYGQCSSATPGKYCTGISSAPSLVDGASLCPCPSGYATEGDVCVAQTCPDGTAYNSCATGSSKGKICENGALVDRSSVCGCPTNYHVEGETCALDTGCIYNKVTCPPEKYCESERSSSNYNTCVQRAGCQYNNPACTSSQICSADGTCKLKNGCTYNNPACSSEQICRNNECVDRSAFDIINPGDTPTNSTATGSTGNSLACCCLPAAGGLVTLAGAFAIRRKKEE
;
A
#
# COMPACT_ATOMS: atom_id res chain seq x y z
N MET A 1 83.48 -36.70 71.14
CA MET A 1 83.58 -35.21 71.03
C MET A 1 83.57 -34.86 69.56
N GLY A 2 82.45 -34.27 69.10
CA GLY A 2 82.23 -33.51 67.86
C GLY A 2 82.39 -34.21 66.50
N SER A 3 81.76 -33.78 65.40
CA SER A 3 80.53 -33.02 65.16
C SER A 3 80.39 -32.86 63.63
N PHE A 4 79.14 -32.89 63.12
CA PHE A 4 78.63 -32.33 61.85
C PHE A 4 79.21 -32.84 60.50
N SER A 5 78.50 -33.71 59.77
CA SER A 5 77.38 -33.45 58.83
C SER A 5 77.82 -32.93 57.46
N GLY A 6 78.08 -33.86 56.53
CA GLY A 6 78.33 -33.59 55.11
C GLY A 6 77.03 -33.54 54.31
N LEU A 7 76.36 -32.39 54.33
CA LEU A 7 75.20 -32.06 53.48
C LEU A 7 75.67 -30.99 52.48
N GLY A 8 76.31 -31.41 51.40
CA GLY A 8 77.04 -30.50 50.52
C GLY A 8 77.16 -30.99 49.09
N LYS A 9 76.06 -31.42 48.47
CA LYS A 9 75.99 -31.71 47.01
C LYS A 9 74.62 -31.42 46.36
N PHE A 10 73.85 -30.44 46.86
CA PHE A 10 72.54 -30.10 46.29
C PHE A 10 72.29 -28.59 46.08
N PHE A 11 73.33 -27.77 45.96
CA PHE A 11 73.18 -26.32 45.76
C PHE A 11 73.93 -25.77 44.53
N LEU A 12 74.05 -26.56 43.46
CA LEU A 12 74.56 -26.06 42.17
C LEU A 12 73.63 -26.32 40.98
N GLY A 13 72.40 -26.81 41.22
CA GLY A 13 71.43 -27.17 40.18
C GLY A 13 70.11 -26.38 40.24
N ALA A 14 69.99 -25.39 41.14
CA ALA A 14 68.74 -24.65 41.36
C ALA A 14 68.85 -23.14 41.10
N PHE A 15 70.01 -22.64 40.67
CA PHE A 15 70.21 -21.21 40.34
C PHE A 15 70.44 -20.91 38.85
N VAL A 16 70.56 -21.94 38.00
CA VAL A 16 70.70 -21.79 36.54
C VAL A 16 69.39 -22.09 35.80
N LEU A 17 68.37 -22.59 36.49
CA LEU A 17 67.02 -22.89 35.95
C LEU A 17 65.93 -21.91 36.41
N LEU A 18 66.32 -20.76 36.99
CA LEU A 18 65.44 -19.64 37.33
C LEU A 18 65.96 -18.30 36.77
N ALA A 19 66.67 -18.33 35.64
CA ALA A 19 67.05 -17.15 34.86
C ALA A 19 66.56 -17.21 33.40
N PHE A 20 65.66 -18.14 33.08
CA PHE A 20 65.04 -18.27 31.74
C PHE A 20 63.50 -18.30 31.79
N ILE A 21 62.88 -17.89 32.91
CA ILE A 21 61.42 -17.76 33.01
C ILE A 21 61.05 -16.35 33.47
N SER A 22 61.51 -15.35 32.72
CA SER A 22 61.01 -13.96 32.83
C SER A 22 61.62 -13.04 31.77
N PHE A 23 61.93 -13.57 30.58
CA PHE A 23 62.06 -12.74 29.38
C PHE A 23 60.90 -13.00 28.40
N SER A 24 59.72 -13.34 28.91
CA SER A 24 58.49 -12.83 28.31
C SER A 24 58.33 -11.37 28.73
N TYR A 25 59.30 -10.52 28.34
CA TYR A 25 58.94 -9.14 28.12
C TYR A 25 57.98 -9.23 26.96
N ALA A 26 56.69 -9.25 27.29
CA ALA A 26 55.78 -8.33 26.63
C ALA A 26 56.62 -7.06 26.47
N VAL A 27 57.13 -6.83 25.26
CA VAL A 27 57.56 -5.49 24.91
C VAL A 27 56.26 -4.74 25.05
N THR A 28 56.04 -4.14 26.22
CA THR A 28 54.96 -3.21 26.47
C THR A 28 55.37 -1.97 25.69
N THR A 29 55.38 -2.10 24.37
CA THR A 29 55.42 -0.95 23.49
C THR A 29 54.20 -0.16 23.87
N ASN A 30 54.40 1.09 24.27
CA ASN A 30 53.27 1.98 24.49
C ASN A 30 52.38 1.89 23.24
N PRO A 31 51.07 1.63 23.37
CA PRO A 31 50.21 1.65 22.20
C PRO A 31 50.15 3.08 21.63
N CYS A 32 49.77 3.18 20.36
CA CYS A 32 49.37 4.45 19.79
C CYS A 32 48.15 5.03 20.53
N SER A 33 47.81 6.31 20.24
CA SER A 33 46.76 7.06 20.93
C SER A 33 45.37 6.40 20.93
N ASP A 34 45.11 5.50 19.99
CA ASP A 34 43.85 4.76 19.85
C ASP A 34 43.90 3.34 20.45
N GLY A 35 44.99 2.98 21.15
CA GLY A 35 45.20 1.66 21.73
C GLY A 35 45.85 0.64 20.78
N THR A 36 46.16 1.01 19.53
CA THR A 36 46.83 0.11 18.57
C THR A 36 48.25 -0.22 19.03
N LEU A 37 48.60 -1.51 19.03
CA LEU A 37 49.95 -1.95 19.39
C LEU A 37 50.98 -1.57 18.32
N TYR A 38 52.23 -1.36 18.74
CA TYR A 38 53.32 -1.05 17.81
C TYR A 38 53.45 -2.12 16.73
N GLY A 39 53.60 -1.67 15.48
CA GLY A 39 53.73 -2.53 14.32
C GLY A 39 52.41 -3.16 13.85
N GLN A 40 51.27 -2.73 14.37
CA GLN A 40 49.93 -3.21 13.99
C GLN A 40 49.11 -2.13 13.28
N CYS A 41 48.12 -2.59 12.53
CA CYS A 41 47.11 -1.73 11.90
C CYS A 41 46.05 -1.31 12.92
N SER A 42 45.62 -0.07 12.84
CA SER A 42 44.53 0.43 13.68
C SER A 42 43.19 -0.14 13.24
N SER A 43 42.41 -0.63 14.20
CA SER A 43 41.01 -1.02 13.99
C SER A 43 40.03 0.15 14.16
N ALA A 44 40.46 1.22 14.84
CA ALA A 44 39.65 2.42 15.08
C ALA A 44 39.79 3.45 13.96
N THR A 45 40.96 3.51 13.32
CA THR A 45 41.30 4.49 12.29
C THR A 45 41.77 3.76 11.03
N PRO A 46 40.87 3.53 10.05
CA PRO A 46 41.19 2.82 8.81
C PRO A 46 42.44 3.35 8.09
N GLY A 47 43.29 2.43 7.60
CA GLY A 47 44.50 2.78 6.85
C GLY A 47 45.66 3.32 7.66
N LYS A 48 45.54 3.35 9.00
CA LYS A 48 46.62 3.80 9.87
C LYS A 48 47.44 2.64 10.39
N TYR A 49 48.76 2.86 10.44
CA TYR A 49 49.74 1.93 10.99
C TYR A 49 50.40 2.54 12.22
N CYS A 50 50.50 1.79 13.31
CA CYS A 50 51.16 2.25 14.53
C CYS A 50 52.67 2.04 14.43
N THR A 51 53.43 3.13 14.36
CA THR A 51 54.90 3.10 14.23
C THR A 51 55.56 4.27 14.97
N GLY A 52 56.87 4.44 14.84
CA GLY A 52 57.65 5.48 15.49
C GLY A 52 58.69 4.92 16.45
N ILE A 53 59.01 5.66 17.52
CA ILE A 53 59.93 5.21 18.57
C ILE A 53 59.15 4.63 19.75
N SER A 54 59.73 3.66 20.45
CA SER A 54 59.05 2.92 21.53
C SER A 54 58.57 3.77 22.70
N SER A 55 59.17 4.95 22.92
CA SER A 55 58.77 5.93 23.95
C SER A 55 57.64 6.86 23.52
N ALA A 56 57.39 7.01 22.21
CA ALA A 56 56.38 7.91 21.65
C ALA A 56 55.91 7.41 20.26
N PRO A 57 55.14 6.30 20.21
CA PRO A 57 54.58 5.82 18.96
C PRO A 57 53.39 6.67 18.51
N SER A 58 53.17 6.72 17.20
CA SER A 58 52.12 7.50 16.55
C SER A 58 51.49 6.73 15.40
N LEU A 59 50.20 6.99 15.14
CA LEU A 59 49.52 6.52 13.95
C LEU A 59 49.97 7.34 12.75
N VAL A 60 50.45 6.65 11.72
CA VAL A 60 50.80 7.26 10.43
C VAL A 60 49.93 6.68 9.32
N ASP A 61 49.81 7.40 8.21
CA ASP A 61 49.24 6.84 6.98
C ASP A 61 50.06 5.64 6.51
N GLY A 62 49.36 4.58 6.13
CA GLY A 62 49.97 3.31 5.77
C GLY A 62 48.98 2.35 5.13
N ALA A 63 48.08 2.85 4.29
CA ALA A 63 47.06 2.04 3.61
C ALA A 63 47.67 0.92 2.74
N SER A 64 48.91 1.08 2.30
CA SER A 64 49.71 0.05 1.62
C SER A 64 50.10 -1.14 2.51
N LEU A 65 50.30 -0.92 3.82
CA LEU A 65 50.55 -1.96 4.82
C LEU A 65 49.25 -2.45 5.48
N CYS A 66 48.29 -1.54 5.61
CA CYS A 66 47.01 -1.73 6.28
C CYS A 66 45.87 -1.45 5.29
N PRO A 67 45.48 -2.44 4.46
CA PRO A 67 44.48 -2.26 3.42
C PRO A 67 43.18 -1.68 3.96
N CYS A 68 42.55 -0.79 3.18
CA CYS A 68 41.32 -0.15 3.57
C CYS A 68 40.18 -1.16 3.75
N PRO A 69 39.42 -1.09 4.86
CA PRO A 69 38.25 -1.92 5.06
C PRO A 69 37.10 -1.51 4.14
N SER A 70 36.04 -2.33 4.07
CA SER A 70 34.84 -2.02 3.29
C SER A 70 34.25 -0.65 3.65
N GLY A 71 33.85 0.10 2.62
CA GLY A 71 33.38 1.48 2.77
C GLY A 71 34.50 2.53 2.77
N TYR A 72 35.75 2.12 2.56
CA TYR A 72 36.89 3.02 2.34
C TYR A 72 37.60 2.67 1.03
N ALA A 73 38.08 3.70 0.33
CA ALA A 73 38.92 3.57 -0.84
C ALA A 73 40.32 4.07 -0.52
N THR A 74 41.33 3.50 -1.19
CA THR A 74 42.71 3.96 -1.08
C THR A 74 42.92 5.16 -2.00
N GLU A 75 43.28 6.30 -1.43
CA GLU A 75 43.74 7.48 -2.16
C GLU A 75 45.17 7.80 -1.71
N GLY A 76 46.16 7.45 -2.53
CA GLY A 76 47.57 7.46 -2.10
C GLY A 76 47.84 6.39 -1.04
N ASP A 77 48.35 6.79 0.13
CA ASP A 77 48.59 5.88 1.28
C ASP A 77 47.57 6.09 2.41
N VAL A 78 46.42 6.73 2.10
CA VAL A 78 45.35 7.06 3.04
C VAL A 78 44.07 6.31 2.66
N CYS A 79 43.29 5.90 3.66
CA CYS A 79 41.93 5.42 3.45
C CYS A 79 40.94 6.57 3.55
N VAL A 80 40.24 6.85 2.45
CA VAL A 80 39.17 7.85 2.37
C VAL A 80 37.82 7.16 2.39
N ALA A 81 36.85 7.71 3.13
CA ALA A 81 35.51 7.16 3.19
C ALA A 81 34.87 7.19 1.79
N GLN A 82 34.32 6.04 1.36
CA GLN A 82 33.67 5.94 0.07
C GLN A 82 32.35 6.71 0.10
N THR A 83 32.22 7.62 -0.87
CA THR A 83 31.01 8.34 -1.17
C THR A 83 30.69 8.19 -2.65
N CYS A 84 29.41 8.28 -2.98
CA CYS A 84 28.93 8.30 -4.35
C CYS A 84 29.00 9.70 -4.96
N PRO A 85 28.83 9.87 -6.28
CA PRO A 85 28.93 11.17 -6.95
C PRO A 85 27.98 12.25 -6.41
N ASP A 86 26.86 11.85 -5.79
CA ASP A 86 25.89 12.75 -5.17
C ASP A 86 26.17 13.02 -3.68
N GLY A 87 27.31 12.55 -3.16
CA GLY A 87 27.71 12.69 -1.76
C GLY A 87 27.11 11.65 -0.82
N THR A 88 26.34 10.68 -1.33
CA THR A 88 25.77 9.61 -0.49
C THR A 88 26.90 8.74 0.09
N ALA A 89 26.89 8.51 1.41
CA ALA A 89 27.86 7.66 2.08
C ALA A 89 27.69 6.18 1.71
N TYR A 90 28.79 5.42 1.73
CA TYR A 90 28.76 3.97 1.51
C TYR A 90 27.68 3.26 2.32
N ASN A 91 27.00 2.31 1.69
CA ASN A 91 25.89 1.52 2.23
C ASN A 91 24.73 2.36 2.80
N SER A 92 24.59 3.61 2.33
CA SER A 92 23.50 4.50 2.70
C SER A 92 22.61 4.78 1.50
N CYS A 93 21.33 5.01 1.78
CA CYS A 93 20.36 5.39 0.76
C CYS A 93 20.57 6.82 0.30
N ALA A 94 20.57 7.01 -1.00
CA ALA A 94 20.61 8.33 -1.60
C ALA A 94 19.30 9.09 -1.35
N THR A 95 19.38 10.42 -1.40
CA THR A 95 18.26 11.32 -1.13
C THR A 95 17.95 12.21 -2.33
N GLY A 96 16.92 13.05 -2.22
CA GLY A 96 16.55 13.98 -3.29
C GLY A 96 16.21 13.26 -4.61
N SER A 97 16.84 13.68 -5.70
CA SER A 97 16.63 13.13 -7.04
C SER A 97 17.21 11.74 -7.25
N SER A 98 18.18 11.33 -6.44
CA SER A 98 18.81 10.00 -6.50
C SER A 98 18.10 8.97 -5.60
N LYS A 99 17.04 9.38 -4.89
CA LYS A 99 16.31 8.50 -3.98
C LYS A 99 15.83 7.24 -4.70
N GLY A 100 15.92 6.11 -4.00
CA GLY A 100 15.73 4.78 -4.59
C GLY A 100 17.02 4.07 -4.95
N LYS A 101 18.17 4.72 -4.76
CA LYS A 101 19.49 4.12 -4.95
C LYS A 101 20.25 4.01 -3.62
N ILE A 102 21.14 3.05 -3.54
CA ILE A 102 22.10 2.86 -2.45
C ILE A 102 23.52 3.09 -2.97
N CYS A 103 24.40 3.64 -2.15
CA CYS A 103 25.80 3.78 -2.53
C CYS A 103 26.58 2.49 -2.24
N GLU A 104 27.03 1.80 -3.29
CA GLU A 104 27.85 0.59 -3.20
C GLU A 104 29.11 0.78 -4.06
N ASN A 105 30.29 0.60 -3.45
CA ASN A 105 31.60 0.71 -4.13
C ASN A 105 31.81 2.01 -4.93
N GLY A 106 31.31 3.14 -4.40
CA GLY A 106 31.43 4.45 -5.05
C GLY A 106 30.45 4.69 -6.20
N ALA A 107 29.49 3.78 -6.44
CA ALA A 107 28.45 3.94 -7.44
C ALA A 107 27.05 3.86 -6.81
N LEU A 108 26.11 4.64 -7.36
CA LEU A 108 24.71 4.55 -6.99
C LEU A 108 24.06 3.37 -7.72
N VAL A 109 23.63 2.38 -6.95
CA VAL A 109 22.98 1.17 -7.44
C VAL A 109 21.50 1.23 -7.10
N ASP A 110 20.63 0.86 -8.03
CA ASP A 110 19.18 0.82 -7.81
C ASP A 110 18.84 -0.21 -6.71
N ARG A 111 18.21 0.26 -5.63
CA ARG A 111 17.69 -0.55 -4.51
C ARG A 111 16.48 0.11 -3.88
N SER A 112 15.47 0.39 -4.70
CA SER A 112 14.27 1.09 -4.24
C SER A 112 13.44 0.28 -3.24
N SER A 113 13.57 -1.05 -3.21
CA SER A 113 12.92 -1.90 -2.22
C SER A 113 13.40 -1.62 -0.78
N VAL A 114 14.68 -1.23 -0.64
CA VAL A 114 15.30 -0.86 0.64
C VAL A 114 15.20 0.64 0.89
N CYS A 115 15.51 1.45 -0.12
CA CYS A 115 15.65 2.91 0.01
C CYS A 115 14.34 3.69 -0.23
N GLY A 116 13.29 3.02 -0.68
CA GLY A 116 12.04 3.64 -1.10
C GLY A 116 12.21 4.56 -2.31
N CYS A 117 11.11 5.17 -2.76
CA CYS A 117 11.12 6.04 -3.93
C CYS A 117 10.91 7.52 -3.60
N PRO A 118 11.30 8.44 -4.50
CA PRO A 118 10.95 9.85 -4.41
C PRO A 118 9.44 10.07 -4.55
N THR A 119 8.98 11.29 -4.27
CA THR A 119 7.57 11.64 -4.34
C THR A 119 7.02 11.49 -5.76
N ASN A 120 5.81 10.91 -5.89
CA ASN A 120 5.17 10.51 -7.15
C ASN A 120 5.85 9.34 -7.86
N TYR A 121 6.58 8.49 -7.13
CA TYR A 121 7.12 7.25 -7.64
C TYR A 121 6.83 6.11 -6.65
N HIS A 122 6.72 4.90 -7.18
CA HIS A 122 6.57 3.67 -6.41
C HIS A 122 7.66 2.68 -6.77
N VAL A 123 7.83 1.68 -5.90
CA VAL A 123 8.78 0.59 -6.10
C VAL A 123 8.25 -0.35 -7.19
N GLU A 124 9.03 -0.53 -8.25
CA GLU A 124 8.83 -1.53 -9.29
C GLU A 124 10.12 -2.36 -9.42
N GLY A 125 10.13 -3.52 -8.77
CA GLY A 125 11.36 -4.29 -8.56
C GLY A 125 12.35 -3.54 -7.66
N GLU A 126 13.58 -3.35 -8.14
CA GLU A 126 14.62 -2.56 -7.46
C GLU A 126 14.72 -1.12 -7.98
N THR A 127 13.82 -0.73 -8.88
CA THR A 127 13.78 0.61 -9.48
C THR A 127 12.54 1.39 -9.08
N CYS A 128 12.58 2.70 -9.26
CA CYS A 128 11.43 3.58 -9.06
C CYS A 128 10.70 3.84 -10.38
N ALA A 129 9.42 3.50 -10.42
CA ALA A 129 8.53 3.80 -11.53
C ALA A 129 7.63 4.99 -11.18
N LEU A 130 7.32 5.82 -12.17
CA LEU A 130 6.49 7.00 -11.97
C LEU A 130 5.06 6.58 -11.61
N ASP A 131 4.48 7.26 -10.62
CA ASP A 131 3.07 7.12 -10.26
C ASP A 131 2.22 7.71 -11.38
N THR A 132 1.82 6.87 -12.33
CA THR A 132 1.02 7.24 -13.49
C THR A 132 -0.22 6.36 -13.61
N GLY A 133 -1.22 6.87 -14.32
CA GLY A 133 -2.37 6.06 -14.68
C GLY A 133 -3.45 5.98 -13.60
N CYS A 134 -4.33 5.01 -13.78
CA CYS A 134 -5.57 4.87 -13.03
C CYS A 134 -5.33 4.53 -11.56
N ILE A 135 -4.39 3.63 -11.29
CA ILE A 135 -4.09 3.12 -9.93
C ILE A 135 -3.67 4.26 -8.99
N TYR A 136 -3.00 5.28 -9.53
CA TYR A 136 -2.49 6.42 -8.78
C TYR A 136 -3.38 7.67 -8.89
N ASN A 137 -4.61 7.52 -9.41
CA ASN A 137 -5.56 8.61 -9.60
C ASN A 137 -5.00 9.80 -10.40
N LYS A 138 -4.06 9.55 -11.32
CA LYS A 138 -3.49 10.59 -12.19
C LYS A 138 -4.25 10.77 -13.50
N VAL A 139 -5.22 9.90 -13.76
CA VAL A 139 -6.15 10.00 -14.89
C VAL A 139 -7.53 10.33 -14.33
N THR A 140 -8.06 11.48 -14.72
CA THR A 140 -9.41 11.92 -14.32
C THR A 140 -10.41 11.56 -15.42
N CYS A 141 -11.36 10.68 -15.10
CA CYS A 141 -12.42 10.30 -16.03
C CYS A 141 -13.71 11.07 -15.75
N PRO A 142 -14.51 11.37 -16.78
CA PRO A 142 -15.89 11.84 -16.61
C PRO A 142 -16.75 10.86 -15.78
N PRO A 143 -17.86 11.32 -15.16
CA PRO A 143 -18.70 10.50 -14.27
C PRO A 143 -19.26 9.21 -14.92
N GLU A 144 -19.53 9.24 -16.22
CA GLU A 144 -20.06 8.10 -16.99
C GLU A 144 -19.00 7.06 -17.37
N LYS A 145 -17.72 7.35 -17.09
CA LYS A 145 -16.59 6.46 -17.36
C LYS A 145 -15.93 6.00 -16.06
N TYR A 146 -15.13 4.95 -16.19
CA TYR A 146 -14.21 4.52 -15.15
C TYR A 146 -12.81 4.41 -15.73
N CYS A 147 -11.80 4.53 -14.88
CA CYS A 147 -10.41 4.41 -15.30
C CYS A 147 -10.01 2.93 -15.23
N GLU A 148 -9.60 2.35 -16.36
CA GLU A 148 -9.22 0.95 -16.45
C GLU A 148 -7.81 0.72 -15.92
N SER A 149 -7.71 0.02 -14.79
CA SER A 149 -6.45 -0.22 -14.08
C SER A 149 -5.86 -1.61 -14.29
N GLU A 150 -6.55 -2.51 -14.98
CA GLU A 150 -6.04 -3.86 -15.23
C GLU A 150 -4.91 -3.83 -16.27
N ARG A 151 -3.69 -4.20 -15.86
CA ARG A 151 -2.50 -4.20 -16.75
C ARG A 151 -2.64 -5.12 -17.96
N SER A 152 -3.48 -6.14 -17.89
CA SER A 152 -3.77 -7.06 -18.99
C SER A 152 -4.82 -6.52 -19.98
N SER A 153 -5.50 -5.42 -19.66
CA SER A 153 -6.52 -4.82 -20.51
C SER A 153 -5.89 -4.04 -21.65
N SER A 154 -6.45 -4.16 -22.86
CA SER A 154 -6.08 -3.30 -23.99
C SER A 154 -6.41 -1.82 -23.77
N ASN A 155 -7.26 -1.53 -22.78
CA ASN A 155 -7.64 -0.17 -22.39
C ASN A 155 -6.89 0.30 -21.12
N TYR A 156 -5.80 -0.35 -20.74
CA TYR A 156 -5.03 0.00 -19.54
C TYR A 156 -4.68 1.50 -19.49
N ASN A 157 -4.92 2.11 -18.33
CA ASN A 157 -4.73 3.53 -18.06
C ASN A 157 -5.60 4.49 -18.90
N THR A 158 -6.75 4.02 -19.42
CA THR A 158 -7.69 4.86 -20.18
C THR A 158 -9.09 4.87 -19.56
N CYS A 159 -9.90 5.87 -19.96
CA CYS A 159 -11.28 5.98 -19.50
C CYS A 159 -12.22 5.15 -20.36
N VAL A 160 -12.81 4.12 -19.76
CA VAL A 160 -13.74 3.18 -20.39
C VAL A 160 -15.18 3.51 -19.98
N GLN A 161 -16.12 3.39 -20.92
CA GLN A 161 -17.54 3.66 -20.66
C GLN A 161 -18.09 2.63 -19.68
N ARG A 162 -18.80 3.10 -18.64
CA ARG A 162 -19.50 2.19 -17.73
C ARG A 162 -20.64 1.49 -18.47
N ALA A 163 -20.87 0.22 -18.14
CA ALA A 163 -22.00 -0.55 -18.69
C ALA A 163 -23.24 -0.38 -17.81
N GLY A 164 -24.40 -0.37 -18.46
CA GLY A 164 -25.71 -0.25 -17.85
C GLY A 164 -26.46 0.99 -18.30
N CYS A 165 -27.78 0.89 -18.32
CA CYS A 165 -28.67 1.95 -18.78
C CYS A 165 -28.62 3.22 -17.90
N GLN A 166 -28.20 3.11 -16.65
CA GLN A 166 -27.94 4.26 -15.77
C GLN A 166 -26.80 5.15 -16.29
N TYR A 167 -25.93 4.60 -17.13
CA TYR A 167 -24.84 5.31 -17.80
C TYR A 167 -25.12 5.53 -19.29
N ASN A 168 -26.39 5.37 -19.70
CA ASN A 168 -26.83 5.47 -21.08
C ASN A 168 -26.10 4.51 -22.04
N ASN A 169 -25.68 3.34 -21.53
CA ASN A 169 -24.87 2.37 -22.27
C ASN A 169 -25.29 0.91 -21.97
N PRO A 170 -26.34 0.39 -22.63
CA PRO A 170 -27.12 1.04 -23.67
C PRO A 170 -28.21 1.97 -23.12
N ALA A 171 -28.62 2.95 -23.92
CA ALA A 171 -29.82 3.74 -23.68
C ALA A 171 -31.07 2.85 -23.73
N CYS A 172 -31.98 2.98 -22.76
CA CYS A 172 -33.28 2.30 -22.86
C CYS A 172 -34.17 2.97 -23.91
N THR A 173 -34.94 2.15 -24.63
CA THR A 173 -35.96 2.66 -25.55
C THR A 173 -37.12 3.32 -24.78
N SER A 174 -37.98 4.05 -25.47
CA SER A 174 -39.16 4.70 -24.88
C SER A 174 -40.12 3.73 -24.16
N SER A 175 -40.14 2.45 -24.56
CA SER A 175 -40.98 1.40 -23.97
C SER A 175 -40.32 0.69 -22.79
N GLN A 176 -39.10 1.07 -22.41
CA GLN A 176 -38.32 0.42 -21.36
C GLN A 176 -38.05 1.38 -20.20
N ILE A 177 -37.73 0.79 -19.05
CA ILE A 177 -37.25 1.45 -17.85
C ILE A 177 -35.92 0.84 -17.45
N CYS A 178 -34.99 1.69 -16.98
CA CYS A 178 -33.72 1.21 -16.45
C CYS A 178 -33.93 0.57 -15.07
N SER A 179 -33.57 -0.69 -14.95
CA SER A 179 -33.65 -1.44 -13.70
C SER A 179 -32.41 -1.20 -12.84
N ALA A 180 -32.51 -1.50 -11.54
CA ALA A 180 -31.39 -1.33 -10.59
C ALA A 180 -30.16 -2.18 -10.92
N ASP A 181 -30.34 -3.29 -11.64
CA ASP A 181 -29.27 -4.15 -12.18
C ASP A 181 -28.59 -3.54 -13.43
N GLY A 182 -29.04 -2.36 -13.86
CA GLY A 182 -28.55 -1.66 -15.04
C GLY A 182 -29.02 -2.21 -16.37
N THR A 183 -30.06 -3.04 -16.37
CA THR A 183 -30.68 -3.57 -17.60
C THR A 183 -31.95 -2.81 -17.95
N CYS A 184 -32.24 -2.70 -19.25
CA CYS A 184 -33.50 -2.15 -19.73
C CYS A 184 -34.59 -3.21 -19.69
N LYS A 185 -35.64 -2.98 -18.88
CA LYS A 185 -36.82 -3.86 -18.80
C LYS A 185 -38.03 -3.15 -19.40
N LEU A 186 -38.91 -3.90 -20.07
CA LEU A 186 -40.15 -3.31 -20.60
C LEU A 186 -40.99 -2.74 -19.46
N LYS A 187 -41.58 -1.57 -19.69
CA LYS A 187 -42.57 -0.99 -18.78
C LYS A 187 -43.77 -1.94 -18.68
N ASN A 188 -44.46 -1.94 -17.55
CA ASN A 188 -45.65 -2.77 -17.36
C ASN A 188 -46.85 -2.18 -18.09
N GLY A 189 -47.73 -3.07 -18.55
CA GLY A 189 -49.00 -2.79 -19.19
C GLY A 189 -49.02 -3.09 -20.68
N CYS A 190 -50.23 -3.22 -21.20
CA CYS A 190 -50.48 -3.65 -22.57
C CYS A 190 -50.03 -2.65 -23.64
N THR A 191 -49.87 -1.37 -23.28
CA THR A 191 -49.31 -0.34 -24.19
C THR A 191 -47.87 -0.66 -24.57
N TYR A 192 -47.16 -1.38 -23.69
CA TYR A 192 -45.78 -1.81 -23.89
C TYR A 192 -45.66 -3.30 -24.22
N ASN A 193 -46.80 -3.95 -24.51
CA ASN A 193 -46.87 -5.39 -24.78
C ASN A 193 -46.34 -6.26 -23.62
N ASN A 194 -46.54 -5.80 -22.37
CA ASN A 194 -46.01 -6.47 -21.18
C ASN A 194 -47.00 -6.44 -19.99
N PRO A 195 -48.00 -7.33 -19.93
CA PRO A 195 -48.23 -8.43 -20.87
C PRO A 195 -48.93 -7.98 -22.16
N ALA A 196 -48.80 -8.77 -23.21
CA ALA A 196 -49.65 -8.68 -24.40
C ALA A 196 -51.09 -9.05 -24.02
N CYS A 197 -52.08 -8.32 -24.53
CA CYS A 197 -53.48 -8.71 -24.35
C CYS A 197 -53.82 -9.94 -25.19
N SER A 198 -54.69 -10.80 -24.67
CA SER A 198 -55.23 -11.94 -25.42
C SER A 198 -56.15 -11.46 -26.56
N SER A 199 -56.55 -12.38 -27.44
CA SER A 199 -57.44 -12.08 -28.58
C SER A 199 -58.80 -11.51 -28.17
N GLU A 200 -59.26 -11.81 -26.95
CA GLU A 200 -60.57 -11.41 -26.42
C GLU A 200 -60.50 -10.10 -25.61
N GLN A 201 -59.29 -9.55 -25.44
CA GLN A 201 -59.04 -8.35 -24.66
C GLN A 201 -58.68 -7.15 -25.54
N ILE A 202 -58.90 -5.96 -25.01
CA ILE A 202 -58.42 -4.69 -25.58
C ILE A 202 -57.56 -3.98 -24.54
N CYS A 203 -56.56 -3.24 -25.02
CA CYS A 203 -55.74 -2.40 -24.15
C CYS A 203 -56.46 -1.09 -23.85
N ARG A 204 -56.82 -0.87 -22.58
CA ARG A 204 -57.44 0.37 -22.10
C ARG A 204 -56.73 0.83 -20.84
N ASN A 205 -56.36 2.10 -20.78
CA ASN A 205 -55.64 2.69 -19.65
C ASN A 205 -54.41 1.86 -19.23
N ASN A 206 -53.70 1.28 -20.22
CA ASN A 206 -52.53 0.43 -20.03
C ASN A 206 -52.79 -0.94 -19.35
N GLU A 207 -54.05 -1.35 -19.24
CA GLU A 207 -54.47 -2.67 -18.75
C GLU A 207 -55.27 -3.42 -19.82
N CYS A 208 -55.14 -4.75 -19.82
CA CYS A 208 -55.96 -5.59 -20.68
C CYS A 208 -57.34 -5.77 -20.05
N VAL A 209 -58.38 -5.41 -20.79
CA VAL A 209 -59.77 -5.54 -20.36
C VAL A 209 -60.56 -6.33 -21.40
N ASP A 210 -61.48 -7.18 -20.97
CA ASP A 210 -62.27 -8.03 -21.88
C ASP A 210 -63.18 -7.18 -22.76
N ARG A 211 -63.29 -7.54 -24.04
CA ARG A 211 -64.15 -6.83 -25.01
C ARG A 211 -65.61 -6.82 -24.58
N SER A 212 -66.09 -7.92 -23.99
CA SER A 212 -67.48 -8.09 -23.53
C SER A 212 -67.86 -7.17 -22.37
N ALA A 213 -66.89 -6.64 -21.61
CA ALA A 213 -67.15 -5.68 -20.54
C ALA A 213 -67.63 -4.31 -21.06
N PHE A 214 -67.55 -4.07 -22.37
CA PHE A 214 -67.93 -2.81 -23.01
C PHE A 214 -69.06 -2.93 -24.04
N ASP A 215 -69.59 -4.14 -24.28
CA ASP A 215 -70.72 -4.36 -25.20
C ASP A 215 -72.11 -4.05 -24.58
N ILE A 216 -72.18 -3.42 -23.40
CA ILE A 216 -73.45 -3.05 -22.73
C ILE A 216 -73.82 -1.56 -22.86
N ILE A 217 -73.54 -0.93 -23.99
CA ILE A 217 -74.35 0.23 -24.42
C ILE A 217 -74.58 0.15 -25.91
N ASN A 218 -75.54 -0.69 -26.30
CA ASN A 218 -76.36 -0.33 -27.46
C ASN A 218 -77.13 0.95 -27.10
N PRO A 219 -77.21 1.96 -27.97
CA PRO A 219 -78.03 3.16 -27.76
C PRO A 219 -79.53 2.81 -27.90
N GLY A 220 -80.03 1.99 -26.98
CA GLY A 220 -81.39 1.44 -27.00
C GLY A 220 -81.80 0.65 -25.75
N ASP A 221 -80.86 0.19 -24.92
CA ASP A 221 -81.22 -0.58 -23.72
C ASP A 221 -81.47 0.36 -22.52
N THR A 222 -82.75 0.60 -22.25
CA THR A 222 -83.24 1.18 -20.99
C THR A 222 -82.75 0.33 -19.80
N PRO A 223 -82.31 0.94 -18.68
CA PRO A 223 -81.85 0.19 -17.52
C PRO A 223 -83.04 -0.49 -16.83
N THR A 224 -83.29 -1.75 -17.15
CA THR A 224 -84.13 -2.61 -16.30
C THR A 224 -83.36 -2.93 -15.04
N ASN A 225 -83.69 -2.18 -13.99
CA ASN A 225 -83.35 -2.44 -12.61
C ASN A 225 -83.75 -3.88 -12.24
N SER A 226 -82.80 -4.81 -12.40
CA SER A 226 -82.95 -6.18 -11.93
C SER A 226 -82.37 -6.24 -10.52
N THR A 227 -83.28 -6.18 -9.56
CA THR A 227 -83.08 -6.44 -8.15
C THR A 227 -82.32 -7.75 -7.96
N ALA A 228 -81.03 -7.67 -7.65
CA ALA A 228 -80.30 -8.79 -7.08
C ALA A 228 -80.51 -8.77 -5.56
N THR A 229 -81.33 -9.70 -5.10
CA THR A 229 -81.59 -10.07 -3.72
C THR A 229 -80.28 -10.34 -2.96
N GLY A 230 -80.24 -9.90 -1.70
CA GLY A 230 -79.03 -9.66 -0.94
C GLY A 230 -78.26 -10.90 -0.46
N SER A 231 -77.00 -10.62 -0.10
CA SER A 231 -76.29 -11.34 0.95
C SER A 231 -75.60 -10.31 1.86
N THR A 232 -75.85 -10.51 3.15
CA THR A 232 -75.49 -9.77 4.37
C THR A 232 -74.05 -9.28 4.50
N GLY A 233 -73.87 -8.08 5.08
CA GLY A 233 -72.57 -7.64 5.61
C GLY A 233 -72.40 -6.16 6.00
N ASN A 234 -73.20 -5.68 6.96
CA ASN A 234 -72.98 -4.57 7.91
C ASN A 234 -72.20 -3.28 7.52
N SER A 235 -72.97 -2.20 7.38
CA SER A 235 -72.89 -0.92 8.11
C SER A 235 -71.53 -0.26 8.39
N LEU A 236 -71.34 0.97 7.90
CA LEU A 236 -71.34 2.16 8.76
C LEU A 236 -71.43 3.46 7.96
N ALA A 237 -72.07 4.43 8.60
CA ALA A 237 -72.71 5.62 8.07
C ALA A 237 -71.75 6.77 7.72
N CYS A 238 -72.22 7.63 6.82
CA CYS A 238 -71.74 8.99 6.60
C CYS A 238 -71.74 9.82 7.89
N CYS A 239 -70.69 10.60 8.11
CA CYS A 239 -70.77 11.88 8.82
C CYS A 239 -69.68 12.85 8.33
N CYS A 240 -70.06 14.12 8.35
CA CYS A 240 -69.46 15.29 7.70
C CYS A 240 -68.05 15.71 8.20
N LEU A 241 -67.36 16.43 7.30
CA LEU A 241 -66.22 17.38 7.40
C LEU A 241 -65.88 17.98 8.80
N PRO A 242 -64.61 18.41 9.06
CA PRO A 242 -64.02 19.56 8.34
C PRO A 242 -62.48 19.58 8.13
N ALA A 243 -62.07 20.57 7.33
CA ALA A 243 -60.69 21.01 7.11
C ALA A 243 -60.00 21.50 8.41
N ALA A 244 -58.71 21.19 8.57
CA ALA A 244 -57.68 22.05 9.19
C ALA A 244 -56.32 21.35 9.11
N GLY A 245 -55.26 22.15 8.97
CA GLY A 245 -53.92 21.72 8.61
C GLY A 245 -53.14 20.92 9.66
N GLY A 246 -52.01 20.39 9.21
CA GLY A 246 -51.06 19.68 10.03
C GLY A 246 -49.76 19.43 9.25
N LEU A 247 -48.82 20.36 9.38
CA LEU A 247 -47.40 20.18 9.09
C LEU A 247 -46.91 18.85 9.68
N VAL A 248 -46.32 17.99 8.86
CA VAL A 248 -45.46 16.91 9.36
C VAL A 248 -44.05 17.15 8.82
N THR A 249 -43.22 17.66 9.73
CA THR A 249 -41.78 17.75 9.64
C THR A 249 -41.18 16.35 9.54
N LEU A 250 -40.45 16.06 8.47
CA LEU A 250 -39.54 14.91 8.41
C LEU A 250 -38.33 15.21 9.31
N ALA A 251 -38.39 14.70 10.54
CA ALA A 251 -37.22 14.57 11.39
C ALA A 251 -36.29 13.51 10.80
N GLY A 252 -35.09 13.94 10.41
CA GLY A 252 -34.03 13.05 9.94
C GLY A 252 -33.50 12.17 11.06
N ALA A 253 -33.46 10.86 10.80
CA ALA A 253 -32.69 9.90 11.58
C ALA A 253 -31.48 9.47 10.74
N PHE A 254 -30.37 10.20 10.85
CA PHE A 254 -29.06 9.74 10.41
C PHE A 254 -28.48 8.81 11.48
N ALA A 255 -28.49 7.51 11.21
CA ALA A 255 -27.72 6.54 11.97
C ALA A 255 -26.26 6.58 11.53
N ILE A 256 -25.40 7.30 12.25
CA ILE A 256 -23.95 7.20 12.12
C ILE A 256 -23.47 6.09 13.06
N ARG A 257 -23.12 4.93 12.49
CA ARG A 257 -22.26 3.96 13.17
C ARG A 257 -20.82 4.49 13.16
N ARG A 258 -20.32 4.97 14.31
CA ARG A 258 -18.87 5.06 14.54
C ARG A 258 -18.39 3.71 15.06
N LYS A 259 -17.61 3.02 14.24
CA LYS A 259 -16.81 1.88 14.65
C LYS A 259 -15.58 2.43 15.37
N LYS A 260 -15.41 2.00 16.61
CA LYS A 260 -14.26 2.23 17.48
C LYS A 260 -13.20 1.20 17.08
N GLU A 261 -12.00 1.64 16.75
CA GLU A 261 -10.81 0.81 16.69
C GLU A 261 -9.72 1.49 17.52
N GLU A 262 -8.88 0.62 18.07
CA GLU A 262 -8.01 0.75 19.25
C GLU A 262 -6.81 1.69 19.06
#